data_AF-A0A969UL53-F1
#
_entry.id   AF-A0A969UL53-F1
#
_cell.length_a   1.000
_cell.length_b   1.000
_cell.length_c   1.000
_cell.angle_alpha   90.00
_cell.angle_beta   90.00
_cell.angle_gamma   90.00
#
_symmetry.space_group_name_H-M   'P 1'
#
loop_
_entity.id
_entity.type
_entity.pdbx_description
1 polymer ?
#
loop_
_entity_poly.entity_id
_entity_poly.type
_entity_poly.pdbx_seq_one_letter_code
_entity_poly.pdbx_strand_id
1 'polypeptide(L)'
;MNRLTKHWQSANIDWVLGFLFVAYSLFARYGYGNDDDTYRMLNTWNILITQGQYVSSRFQGYLIPEMAIGLASNLGGFLLANLTSVLLSIASLAIFYKMLSKVTTPRSRFSRFLQLPLIHFG
;
A
#
# COMPACT_ATOMS: atom_id res chain seq x y z
N MET A 1 2.23 29.30 -24.59
CA MET A 1 2.89 28.01 -24.22
C MET A 1 1.91 27.17 -23.38
N ASN A 2 0.78 26.73 -23.97
CA ASN A 2 -0.41 26.39 -23.16
C ASN A 2 -1.41 25.40 -23.82
N ARG A 3 -0.94 24.26 -24.35
CA ARG A 3 -1.86 23.22 -24.87
C ARG A 3 -1.38 21.77 -24.80
N LEU A 4 -0.08 21.54 -24.58
CA LEU A 4 0.50 20.19 -24.63
C LEU A 4 0.50 19.44 -23.29
N THR A 5 0.23 20.10 -22.16
CA THR A 5 0.18 19.45 -20.83
C THR A 5 -1.21 18.94 -20.44
N LYS A 6 -2.24 19.21 -21.25
CA LYS A 6 -3.63 18.87 -20.93
C LYS A 6 -4.07 17.46 -21.38
N HIS A 7 -3.23 16.76 -22.15
CA HIS A 7 -3.54 15.45 -22.73
C HIS A 7 -3.12 14.24 -21.90
N TRP A 8 -2.42 14.44 -20.78
CA TRP A 8 -2.34 13.40 -19.73
C TRP A 8 -3.64 13.36 -18.94
N GLN A 9 -4.76 13.20 -19.67
CA GLN A 9 -6.06 12.92 -19.11
C GLN A 9 -5.91 11.75 -18.15
N SER A 10 -6.10 12.08 -16.89
CA SER A 10 -5.97 11.21 -15.72
C SER A 10 -6.55 9.83 -16.02
N ALA A 11 -5.68 8.82 -16.14
CA ALA A 11 -6.12 7.47 -15.85
C ALA A 11 -6.78 7.54 -14.46
N ASN A 12 -8.06 7.18 -14.38
CA ASN A 12 -8.74 7.18 -13.09
C ASN A 12 -7.94 6.23 -12.20
N ILE A 13 -7.39 6.75 -11.10
CA ILE A 13 -6.57 5.96 -10.19
C ILE A 13 -7.33 4.73 -9.71
N ASP A 14 -8.66 4.82 -9.58
CA ASP A 14 -9.51 3.71 -9.17
C ASP A 14 -9.49 2.56 -10.20
N TRP A 15 -9.46 2.87 -11.50
CA TRP A 15 -9.33 1.85 -12.55
C TRP A 15 -7.96 1.19 -12.52
N VAL A 16 -6.90 1.97 -12.28
CA VAL A 16 -5.53 1.43 -12.14
C VAL A 16 -5.42 0.53 -10.92
N LEU A 17 -5.92 0.97 -9.77
CA LEU A 17 -5.93 0.18 -8.54
C LEU A 17 -6.78 -1.09 -8.69
N GLY A 18 -7.95 -0.99 -9.33
CA GLY A 18 -8.81 -2.13 -9.61
C GLY A 18 -8.15 -3.15 -10.55
N PHE A 19 -7.51 -2.69 -11.63
CA PHE A 19 -6.75 -3.54 -12.53
C PHE A 19 -5.61 -4.26 -11.80
N LEU A 20 -4.80 -3.53 -11.01
CA LEU A 20 -3.70 -4.11 -10.24
C LEU A 20 -4.22 -5.14 -9.22
N PHE A 21 -5.31 -4.83 -8.53
CA PHE A 21 -5.92 -5.77 -7.58
C PHE A 21 -6.28 -7.08 -8.29
N VAL A 22 -7.05 -7.02 -9.38
CA VAL A 22 -7.45 -8.22 -10.12
C VAL A 22 -6.24 -8.99 -10.67
N ALA A 23 -5.29 -8.30 -11.29
CA ALA A 23 -4.10 -8.92 -11.85
C ALA A 23 -3.27 -9.66 -10.79
N TYR A 24 -2.98 -9.02 -9.66
CA TYR A 24 -2.20 -9.64 -8.58
C TYR A 24 -2.98 -10.70 -7.80
N SER A 25 -4.31 -10.58 -7.68
CA SER A 25 -5.15 -11.62 -7.08
C SER A 25 -5.19 -12.91 -7.91
N LEU A 26 -5.00 -12.85 -9.23
CA LEU A 26 -4.84 -14.06 -10.05
C LEU A 26 -3.54 -14.80 -9.69
N PHE A 27 -2.45 -14.06 -9.44
CA PHE A 27 -1.18 -14.64 -9.00
C PHE A 27 -1.23 -15.22 -7.58
N ALA A 28 -2.09 -14.69 -6.71
CA ALA A 28 -2.26 -15.17 -5.34
C ALA A 28 -2.68 -16.65 -5.24
N ARG A 29 -3.13 -17.26 -6.33
CA ARG A 29 -3.56 -18.67 -6.40
C ARG A 29 -2.40 -19.66 -6.57
N TYR A 30 -1.18 -19.21 -6.86
CA TYR A 30 -0.06 -20.10 -7.20
C TYR A 30 0.81 -20.50 -5.98
N GLY A 31 0.17 -20.97 -4.90
CA GLY A 31 0.86 -21.42 -3.69
C GLY A 31 1.65 -20.31 -2.99
N TYR A 32 2.54 -20.67 -2.07
CA TYR A 32 3.47 -19.71 -1.43
C TYR A 32 4.67 -19.34 -2.32
N GLY A 33 4.74 -19.90 -3.53
CA GLY A 33 5.91 -19.80 -4.41
C GLY A 33 7.13 -20.54 -3.84
N ASN A 34 8.31 -20.18 -4.36
CA ASN A 34 9.60 -20.65 -3.88
C ASN A 34 10.28 -19.56 -3.04
N ASP A 35 9.51 -18.96 -2.13
CA ASP A 35 9.97 -17.87 -1.29
C ASP A 35 10.31 -18.39 0.12
N ASP A 36 11.61 -18.58 0.36
CA ASP A 36 12.17 -18.99 1.65
C ASP A 36 11.73 -18.06 2.79
N ASP A 37 11.57 -16.76 2.52
CA ASP A 37 11.16 -15.80 3.55
C ASP A 37 9.73 -16.10 4.03
N THR A 38 8.81 -16.39 3.10
CA THR A 38 7.44 -16.76 3.42
C THR A 38 7.39 -18.03 4.28
N TYR A 39 8.10 -19.09 3.91
CA TYR A 39 8.12 -20.33 4.70
C TYR A 39 8.70 -20.14 6.10
N ARG A 40 9.72 -19.30 6.27
CA ARG A 40 10.27 -18.98 7.59
C ARG A 40 9.26 -18.24 8.45
N MET A 41 8.50 -17.31 7.88
CA MET A 41 7.43 -16.61 8.60
C MET A 41 6.30 -17.56 9.02
N LEU A 42 5.91 -18.51 8.15
CA LEU A 42 4.94 -19.55 8.49
C LEU A 42 5.45 -20.47 9.60
N ASN A 43 6.74 -20.80 9.60
CA ASN A 43 7.36 -21.57 10.66
C ASN A 43 7.38 -20.80 11.99
N THR A 44 7.65 -19.50 11.98
CA THR A 44 7.51 -18.64 13.18
C THR A 44 6.10 -18.72 13.76
N TRP A 45 5.07 -18.62 12.92
CA TRP A 45 3.69 -18.78 13.35
C TRP A 45 3.42 -20.17 13.92
N ASN A 46 3.90 -21.22 13.23
CA ASN A 46 3.73 -22.60 13.67
C ASN A 46 4.36 -22.83 15.05
N ILE A 47 5.59 -22.36 15.28
CA ILE A 47 6.27 -22.45 16.58
C ILE A 47 5.47 -21.68 17.64
N LEU A 48 4.96 -20.49 17.32
CA LEU A 48 4.17 -19.71 18.25
C LEU A 48 2.90 -20.44 18.69
N ILE A 49 2.12 -21.00 17.75
CA ILE A 49 0.86 -21.68 18.10
C ILE A 49 1.08 -23.04 18.76
N THR A 50 2.18 -23.74 18.45
CA THR A 50 2.44 -25.09 18.98
C THR A 50 3.23 -25.07 20.30
N GLN A 51 4.13 -24.11 20.48
CA GLN A 51 5.03 -24.04 21.63
C GLN A 51 4.76 -22.84 22.54
N GLY A 52 3.90 -21.89 22.12
CA GLY A 52 3.63 -20.67 22.87
C GLY A 52 4.81 -19.69 22.90
N GLN A 53 5.81 -19.89 22.03
CA GLN A 53 7.04 -19.10 21.99
C GLN A 53 7.20 -18.40 20.65
N TYR A 54 7.52 -17.11 20.68
CA TYR A 54 7.86 -16.37 19.46
C TYR A 54 9.32 -16.59 19.10
N VAL A 55 9.55 -17.15 17.91
CA VAL A 55 10.89 -17.32 17.31
C VAL A 55 10.89 -16.57 15.99
N SER A 56 11.71 -15.53 15.87
CA SER A 56 11.73 -14.67 14.69
C SER A 56 12.14 -15.42 13.42
N SER A 57 11.58 -15.01 12.28
CA SER A 57 11.91 -15.62 10.98
C SER A 57 13.35 -15.32 10.51
N ARG A 58 13.95 -14.27 11.09
CA ARG A 58 15.29 -13.73 10.76
C ARG A 58 15.90 -13.00 11.95
N PHE A 59 17.16 -12.59 11.85
CA PHE A 59 17.94 -11.98 12.94
C PHE A 59 17.25 -10.78 13.61
N GLN A 60 16.58 -9.92 12.83
CA GLN A 60 15.83 -8.77 13.36
C GLN A 60 14.34 -9.11 13.61
N GLY A 61 13.81 -10.13 12.94
CA GLY A 61 12.39 -10.49 12.95
C GLY A 61 11.46 -9.40 12.41
N TYR A 62 10.25 -9.78 12.02
CA TYR A 62 9.18 -8.84 11.71
C TYR A 62 7.87 -9.34 12.31
N LEU A 63 7.68 -9.10 13.61
CA LEU A 63 6.56 -9.63 14.37
C LEU A 63 5.20 -9.39 13.67
N ILE A 64 4.92 -8.15 13.24
CA ILE A 64 3.62 -7.82 12.65
C ILE A 64 3.38 -8.60 11.34
N PRO A 65 4.28 -8.55 10.32
CA PRO A 65 4.16 -9.41 9.15
C PRO A 65 4.09 -10.90 9.45
N GLU A 66 4.91 -11.39 10.38
CA GLU A 66 4.97 -12.82 10.74
C GLU A 66 3.64 -13.30 11.33
N MET A 67 3.03 -12.50 12.21
CA MET A 67 1.72 -12.80 12.78
C MET A 67 0.60 -12.67 11.74
N ALA A 68 0.62 -11.61 10.93
CA ALA A 68 -0.43 -11.36 9.96
C ALA A 68 -0.47 -12.42 8.85
N ILE A 69 0.69 -12.75 8.27
CA ILE A 69 0.80 -13.77 7.22
C ILE A 69 0.57 -15.17 7.80
N GLY A 70 1.12 -15.46 8.99
CA GLY A 70 0.89 -16.71 9.70
C GLY A 70 -0.57 -16.98 9.98
N LEU A 71 -1.29 -15.99 10.53
CA LEU A 71 -2.72 -16.07 10.79
C LEU A 71 -3.53 -16.23 9.50
N ALA A 72 -3.25 -15.42 8.47
CA ALA A 72 -3.95 -15.51 7.18
C ALA A 72 -3.76 -16.89 6.53
N SER A 73 -2.53 -17.42 6.58
CA SER A 73 -2.20 -18.78 6.15
C SER A 73 -2.94 -19.84 6.98
N ASN A 74 -3.04 -19.67 8.29
CA ASN A 74 -3.75 -20.63 9.14
C ASN A 74 -5.26 -20.68 8.84
N LEU A 75 -5.86 -19.55 8.44
CA LEU A 75 -7.29 -19.45 8.16
C LEU A 75 -7.67 -19.87 6.73
N GLY A 76 -6.81 -19.66 5.73
CA GLY A 76 -7.15 -19.97 4.33
C GLY A 76 -5.97 -20.34 3.45
N GLY A 77 -4.88 -20.81 4.05
CA GLY A 77 -3.68 -21.24 3.37
C GLY A 77 -3.04 -20.13 2.53
N PHE A 78 -2.40 -20.57 1.45
CA PHE A 78 -1.65 -19.68 0.57
C PHE A 78 -2.51 -18.59 -0.05
N LEU A 79 -3.79 -18.89 -0.31
CA LEU A 79 -4.68 -17.94 -0.95
C LEU A 79 -4.91 -16.73 -0.06
N LEU A 80 -5.29 -16.95 1.21
CA LEU A 80 -5.53 -15.85 2.14
C LEU A 80 -4.24 -15.09 2.46
N ALA A 81 -3.12 -15.80 2.68
CA ALA A 81 -1.82 -15.18 2.92
C ALA A 81 -1.39 -14.24 1.77
N ASN A 82 -1.50 -14.72 0.52
CA ASN A 82 -1.14 -13.94 -0.65
C ASN A 82 -2.11 -12.76 -0.87
N LEU A 83 -3.42 -12.98 -0.66
CA LEU A 83 -4.41 -11.90 -0.77
C LEU A 83 -4.19 -10.80 0.27
N THR A 84 -3.72 -11.13 1.48
CA THR A 84 -3.32 -10.13 2.48
C THR A 84 -2.22 -9.22 1.93
N SER A 85 -1.19 -9.78 1.29
CA SER A 85 -0.13 -9.00 0.66
C SER A 85 -0.67 -8.12 -0.48
N VAL A 86 -1.53 -8.66 -1.35
CA VAL A 86 -2.15 -7.88 -2.45
C VAL A 86 -2.95 -6.70 -1.90
N LEU A 87 -3.79 -6.92 -0.88
CA LEU A 87 -4.59 -5.88 -0.25
C LEU A 87 -3.72 -4.77 0.34
N LEU A 88 -2.65 -5.14 1.06
CA LEU A 88 -1.72 -4.18 1.65
C LEU A 88 -0.97 -3.37 0.58
N SER A 89 -0.58 -3.99 -0.53
CA SER A 89 0.03 -3.28 -1.66
C SER A 89 -0.92 -2.25 -2.27
N ILE A 90 -2.16 -2.64 -2.57
CA ILE A 90 -3.18 -1.72 -3.14
C ILE A 90 -3.49 -0.58 -2.18
N ALA A 91 -3.66 -0.87 -0.88
CA ALA A 91 -3.87 0.15 0.14
C ALA A 91 -2.70 1.15 0.22
N SER A 92 -1.45 0.64 0.13
CA SER A 92 -0.26 1.48 0.15
C SER A 92 -0.19 2.43 -1.04
N LEU A 93 -0.49 1.94 -2.25
CA LEU A 93 -0.58 2.78 -3.45
C LEU A 93 -1.68 3.84 -3.34
N ALA A 94 -2.85 3.48 -2.82
CA ALA A 94 -3.96 4.40 -2.63
C ALA A 94 -3.60 5.54 -1.65
N ILE A 95 -2.96 5.20 -0.53
CA ILE A 95 -2.48 6.18 0.46
C ILE A 95 -1.40 7.07 -0.17
N PHE A 96 -0.42 6.47 -0.85
CA PHE A 96 0.64 7.21 -1.52
C PHE A 96 0.09 8.21 -2.54
N TYR A 97 -0.85 7.80 -3.39
CA TYR A 97 -1.51 8.69 -4.34
C TYR A 97 -2.24 9.84 -3.64
N LYS A 98 -2.97 9.55 -2.56
CA LYS A 98 -3.67 10.57 -1.77
C LYS A 98 -2.72 11.56 -1.10
N MET A 99 -1.53 11.11 -0.70
CA MET A 99 -0.50 12.00 -0.15
C MET A 99 0.13 12.86 -1.25
N LEU A 100 0.48 12.25 -2.39
CA LEU A 100 1.09 12.94 -3.51
C LEU A 100 0.18 14.01 -4.10
N SER A 101 -1.12 13.73 -4.24
CA SER A 101 -2.11 14.68 -4.76
C SER A 101 -2.26 15.90 -3.85
N LYS A 102 -2.19 15.72 -2.52
CA LYS A 102 -2.20 16.83 -1.56
C LYS A 102 -0.96 17.73 -1.66
N VAL A 103 0.21 17.14 -1.93
CA VAL A 103 1.48 17.89 -2.03
C VAL A 103 1.59 18.62 -3.38
N THR A 104 1.13 18.00 -4.46
CA THR A 104 1.25 18.53 -5.82
C THR A 104 0.14 19.49 -6.22
N THR A 105 -1.03 19.46 -5.54
CA THR A 105 -2.07 20.45 -5.77
C THR A 105 -1.61 21.80 -5.23
N PRO A 106 -1.39 22.82 -6.09
CA PRO A 106 -0.95 24.13 -5.64
C PRO A 106 -2.00 24.69 -4.68
N ARG A 107 -1.62 24.89 -3.42
CA ARG A 107 -2.48 25.62 -2.48
C ARG A 107 -2.50 27.07 -2.99
N SER A 108 -3.59 27.50 -3.60
CA SER A 108 -3.86 28.88 -4.03
C SER A 108 -4.02 29.83 -2.82
N ARG A 109 -3.04 29.84 -1.92
CA ARG A 109 -3.00 30.70 -0.74
C ARG A 109 -2.33 32.05 -1.02
N PHE A 110 -1.71 32.20 -2.19
CA PHE A 110 -0.97 33.42 -2.56
C PHE A 110 -1.86 34.53 -3.13
N SER A 111 -3.07 34.21 -3.63
CA SER A 111 -4.00 35.22 -4.15
C SER A 111 -4.74 36.02 -3.06
N ARG A 112 -4.64 35.62 -1.78
CA ARG A 112 -5.25 36.37 -0.66
C ARG A 112 -4.38 37.49 -0.10
N PHE A 113 -3.08 37.50 -0.38
CA PHE A 113 -2.18 38.55 0.09
C PHE A 113 -2.07 39.74 -0.88
N LEU A 114 -2.53 39.59 -2.13
CA LEU A 114 -2.53 40.64 -3.16
C LEU A 114 -3.88 41.39 -3.29
N GLN A 115 -4.84 41.11 -2.41
CA GLN A 115 -6.11 41.85 -2.29
C GLN A 115 -6.15 42.71 -1.02
N LEU A 116 -5.00 43.24 -0.57
CA LEU A 116 -5.02 44.35 0.37
C LEU A 116 -5.48 45.58 -0.41
N PRO A 117 -6.57 46.26 -0.02
CA PRO A 117 -6.93 47.53 -0.62
C PRO A 117 -5.77 48.50 -0.40
N LEU A 118 -5.25 49.08 -1.49
CA LEU A 118 -4.36 50.23 -1.44
C LEU A 118 -5.06 51.29 -0.59
N ILE A 119 -4.54 51.51 0.62
CA ILE A 119 -4.92 52.64 1.46
C ILE A 119 -4.49 53.88 0.68
N HIS A 120 -5.45 54.55 0.04
CA HIS A 120 -5.24 55.88 -0.49
C HIS A 120 -5.00 56.82 0.70
N PHE A 121 -3.74 57.24 0.87
CA PHE A 121 -3.41 58.40 1.69
C PHE A 121 -3.97 59.64 0.98
N GLY A 122 -4.96 60.26 1.60
CA GLY A 122 -5.39 61.63 1.35
C GLY A 122 -5.00 62.52 2.52
#